data_AF-A0ABD7S0Z8-F1
#
_entry.id   AF-A0ABD7S0Z8-F1
#
_cell.length_a   1.000
_cell.length_b   1.000
_cell.length_c   1.000
_cell.angle_alpha   90.00
_cell.angle_beta   90.00
_cell.angle_gamma   90.00
#
_symmetry.space_group_name_H-M   'P 1'
#
loop_
_entity.id
_entity.type
_entity.pdbx_description
1 polymer ?
#
loop_
_entity_poly.entity_id
_entity_poly.type
_entity_poly.pdbx_seq_one_letter_code
_entity_poly.pdbx_strand_id
1 'polypeptide(L)'
;MFTNIKTHVVGLQHVELTDSIIRELQMNASLRLMHMPENPFDRNAIGVYVGAFRIGYIRRKHSKVFVRALASSAWTVTVCSDEPASITRYSKSFPVTVRVEAKQAPVTVAPKIQPAEAGGIYRLHLKKSGQAYIGQAKHINSRLTEHWRDMALGIHANYKLQEYWIQHGPSLIEAEVVELMPVTARQVHCQPFQFANGLA
;
A
#
# COMPACT_ATOMS: atom_id res chain seq x y z
N MET A 1 -14.44 0.38 -4.21
CA MET A 1 -13.25 -0.49 -4.05
C MET A 1 -12.44 0.06 -2.89
N PHE A 2 -12.00 -0.78 -1.97
CA PHE A 2 -11.22 -0.34 -0.81
C PHE A 2 -10.00 -1.23 -0.56
N THR A 3 -9.04 -0.69 0.19
CA THR A 3 -7.92 -1.44 0.78
C THR A 3 -7.82 -1.13 2.26
N ASN A 4 -7.42 -2.13 3.05
CA ASN A 4 -7.16 -1.98 4.47
C ASN A 4 -5.66 -2.10 4.72
N ILE A 5 -5.06 -1.05 5.26
CA ILE A 5 -3.63 -0.97 5.56
C ILE A 5 -3.46 -1.00 7.07
N LYS A 6 -2.98 -2.13 7.60
CA LYS A 6 -2.64 -2.29 9.02
C LYS A 6 -1.37 -1.54 9.35
N THR A 7 -1.41 -0.65 10.33
CA THR A 7 -0.27 0.14 10.77
C THR A 7 -0.34 0.45 12.26
N HIS A 8 0.49 1.37 12.75
CA HIS A 8 0.46 1.83 14.13
C HIS A 8 0.51 3.35 14.17
N VAL A 9 -0.15 3.91 15.18
CA VAL A 9 0.14 5.26 15.66
C VAL A 9 1.35 5.17 16.58
N VAL A 10 2.38 5.96 16.30
CA VAL A 10 3.64 6.01 17.05
C VAL A 10 3.92 7.41 17.58
N GLY A 11 4.86 7.51 18.51
CA GLY A 11 5.29 8.80 19.05
C GLY A 11 4.37 9.38 20.12
N LEU A 12 3.53 8.53 20.73
CA LEU A 12 2.62 8.93 21.82
C LEU A 12 3.39 9.54 23.00
N GLN A 13 4.58 9.04 23.30
CA GLN A 13 5.47 9.54 24.36
C GLN A 13 5.97 10.98 24.15
N HIS A 14 5.82 11.53 22.94
CA HIS A 14 6.20 12.91 22.59
C HIS A 14 5.00 13.85 22.57
N VAL A 15 3.84 13.37 23.03
CA VAL A 15 2.59 14.09 23.12
C VAL A 15 2.08 13.96 24.54
N GLU A 16 1.61 15.05 25.13
CA GLU A 16 0.92 15.02 26.42
C GLU A 16 -0.51 14.49 26.22
N LEU A 17 -0.69 13.18 26.40
CA LEU A 17 -2.01 12.55 26.38
C LEU A 17 -2.68 12.73 27.74
N THR A 18 -3.74 13.53 27.79
CA THR A 18 -4.58 13.67 28.98
C THR A 18 -5.42 12.43 29.21
N ASP A 19 -5.85 12.21 30.46
CA ASP A 19 -6.75 11.09 30.78
C ASP A 19 -8.09 11.18 30.01
N SER A 20 -8.54 12.38 29.65
CA SER A 20 -9.72 12.57 28.80
C SER A 20 -9.51 12.00 27.39
N ILE A 21 -8.37 12.30 26.75
CA ILE A 21 -8.04 11.78 25.42
C ILE A 21 -7.89 10.26 25.46
N ILE A 22 -7.28 9.72 26.52
CA ILE A 22 -7.15 8.26 26.69
C ILE A 22 -8.54 7.61 26.79
N ARG A 23 -9.45 8.18 27.59
CA ARG A 23 -10.83 7.68 27.69
C ARG A 23 -11.56 7.76 26.35
N GLU A 24 -11.42 8.86 25.61
CA GLU A 24 -11.98 9.01 24.27
C GLU A 24 -11.47 7.92 23.33
N LEU A 25 -10.15 7.67 23.31
CA LEU A 25 -9.54 6.61 22.50
C LEU A 25 -10.07 5.22 22.88
N GLN A 26 -10.20 4.93 24.18
CA GLN A 26 -10.75 3.67 24.69
C GLN A 26 -12.23 3.48 24.31
N MET A 27 -12.96 4.57 24.11
CA MET A 27 -14.35 4.58 23.64
C MET A 27 -14.48 4.64 22.11
N ASN A 28 -13.45 4.25 21.36
CA ASN A 28 -13.43 4.29 19.88
C ASN A 28 -13.67 5.69 19.30
N ALA A 29 -13.04 6.72 19.87
CA ALA A 29 -13.09 8.06 19.30
C ALA A 29 -12.70 8.09 17.82
N SER A 30 -13.35 8.99 17.09
CA SER A 30 -13.07 9.20 15.67
C SER A 30 -11.67 9.76 15.48
N LEU A 31 -10.82 8.98 14.81
CA LEU A 31 -9.47 9.38 14.46
C LEU A 31 -9.46 10.12 13.11
N ARG A 32 -8.62 11.16 13.01
CA ARG A 32 -8.38 11.88 11.76
C ARG A 32 -6.91 11.85 11.37
N LEU A 33 -6.65 11.72 10.08
CA LEU A 33 -5.30 11.78 9.52
C LEU A 33 -5.08 13.13 8.84
N MET A 34 -3.93 13.75 9.07
CA MET A 34 -3.56 15.03 8.45
C MET A 34 -2.11 15.00 7.97
N HIS A 35 -1.87 15.40 6.72
CA HIS A 35 -0.52 15.52 6.18
C HIS A 35 0.20 16.72 6.82
N MET A 36 1.45 16.50 7.24
CA MET A 36 2.33 17.49 7.85
C MET A 36 3.60 17.69 7.01
N PRO A 37 3.54 18.48 5.92
CA PRO A 37 4.69 18.71 5.04
C PRO A 37 5.86 19.42 5.73
N GLU A 38 5.56 20.27 6.71
CA GLU A 38 6.53 21.05 7.49
C GLU A 38 7.23 20.25 8.61
N ASN A 39 7.01 18.93 8.70
CA ASN A 39 7.69 18.12 9.69
C ASN A 39 9.20 18.01 9.36
N PRO A 40 10.10 18.37 10.29
CA PRO A 40 11.54 18.45 10.00
C PRO A 40 12.21 17.09 9.76
N PHE A 41 11.58 15.99 10.19
CA PHE A 41 12.15 14.63 10.11
C PHE A 41 11.60 13.84 8.90
N ASP A 42 10.37 14.11 8.49
CA ASP A 42 9.74 13.47 7.34
C ASP A 42 8.66 14.37 6.72
N ARG A 43 8.95 14.94 5.54
CA ARG A 43 7.99 15.73 4.75
C ARG A 43 6.69 14.98 4.38
N ASN A 44 6.66 13.66 4.54
CA ASN A 44 5.47 12.85 4.31
C ASN A 44 4.74 12.50 5.61
N ALA A 45 5.14 13.05 6.75
CA ALA A 45 4.56 12.70 8.05
C ALA A 45 3.04 12.88 8.03
N ILE A 46 2.33 11.88 8.56
CA ILE A 46 0.88 11.93 8.75
C ILE A 46 0.62 11.98 10.25
N GLY A 47 0.14 13.13 10.72
CA GLY A 47 -0.32 13.28 12.10
C GLY A 47 -1.68 12.58 12.28
N VAL A 48 -1.86 11.98 13.46
CA VAL A 48 -3.12 11.35 13.87
C VAL A 48 -3.75 12.21 14.96
N TYR A 49 -5.04 12.50 14.82
CA TYR A 49 -5.77 13.44 15.68
C TYR A 49 -7.02 12.81 16.28
N VAL A 50 -7.32 13.20 17.53
CA VAL A 50 -8.62 13.03 18.21
C VAL A 50 -9.16 14.43 18.45
N GLY A 51 -10.32 14.77 17.86
CA GLY A 51 -10.77 16.16 17.84
C GLY A 51 -9.68 17.08 17.28
N ALA A 52 -9.29 18.12 18.01
CA ALA A 52 -8.21 19.05 17.64
C ALA A 52 -6.80 18.60 18.10
N PHE A 53 -6.69 17.53 18.89
CA PHE A 53 -5.43 17.13 19.53
C PHE A 53 -4.69 16.10 18.70
N ARG A 54 -3.42 16.37 18.37
CA ARG A 54 -2.54 15.39 17.72
C ARG A 54 -2.05 14.40 18.76
N ILE A 55 -2.35 13.11 18.57
CA ILE A 55 -1.97 12.04 19.50
C ILE A 55 -0.69 11.29 19.07
N GLY A 56 -0.23 11.50 17.84
CA GLY A 56 0.97 10.84 17.32
C GLY A 56 1.05 10.90 15.80
N TYR A 57 1.78 9.96 15.22
CA TYR A 57 2.00 9.86 13.78
C TYR A 57 1.76 8.45 13.26
N ILE A 58 1.41 8.32 11.99
CA ILE A 58 1.47 7.04 11.29
C ILE A 58 2.93 6.65 11.05
N ARG A 59 3.25 5.35 11.16
CA ARG A 59 4.58 4.82 10.83
C ARG A 59 5.02 5.24 9.43
N ARG A 60 6.25 5.78 9.35
CA ARG A 60 6.93 6.26 8.13
C ARG A 60 6.77 5.37 6.89
N LYS A 61 6.81 4.05 7.06
CA LYS A 61 6.70 3.08 5.94
C LYS A 61 5.41 3.22 5.13
N HIS A 62 4.33 3.75 5.70
CA HIS A 62 3.04 3.92 5.01
C HIS A 62 2.69 5.38 4.73
N SER A 63 3.44 6.34 5.27
CA SER A 63 3.06 7.75 5.20
C SER A 63 2.95 8.27 3.77
N LYS A 64 3.85 7.85 2.86
CA LYS A 64 3.78 8.21 1.43
C LYS A 64 2.47 7.78 0.76
N VAL A 65 1.94 6.62 1.13
CA VAL A 65 0.68 6.10 0.58
C VAL A 65 -0.47 7.00 1.04
N PHE A 66 -0.49 7.35 2.32
CA PHE A 66 -1.55 8.19 2.89
C PHE A 66 -1.47 9.66 2.48
N VAL A 67 -0.27 10.23 2.26
CA VAL A 67 -0.14 11.58 1.71
C VAL A 67 -0.87 11.69 0.37
N ARG A 68 -0.66 10.71 -0.51
CA ARG A 68 -1.38 10.67 -1.79
C ARG A 68 -2.87 10.50 -1.58
N ALA A 69 -3.24 9.54 -0.74
CA ALA A 69 -4.65 9.24 -0.44
C ALA A 69 -5.42 10.48 0.06
N LEU A 70 -4.79 11.28 0.92
CA LEU A 70 -5.36 12.48 1.52
C LEU A 70 -5.34 13.70 0.59
N ALA A 71 -4.35 13.80 -0.32
CA ALA A 71 -4.24 14.91 -1.25
C ALA A 71 -5.24 14.84 -2.41
N SER A 72 -5.83 13.67 -2.67
CA SER A 72 -6.75 13.46 -3.78
C SER A 72 -8.20 13.43 -3.29
N SER A 73 -9.06 14.18 -3.99
CA SER A 73 -10.50 14.17 -3.74
C SER A 73 -11.18 12.86 -4.17
N ALA A 74 -10.49 11.97 -4.90
CA ALA A 74 -11.03 10.72 -5.43
C ALA A 74 -11.15 9.61 -4.37
N TRP A 75 -10.49 9.77 -3.22
CA TRP A 75 -10.47 8.76 -2.16
C TRP A 75 -11.09 9.29 -0.86
N THR A 76 -11.61 8.37 -0.08
CA THR A 76 -12.03 8.55 1.31
C THR A 76 -11.06 7.74 2.17
N VAL A 77 -10.49 8.37 3.19
CA VAL A 77 -9.56 7.73 4.11
C VAL A 77 -10.19 7.71 5.50
N THR A 78 -10.43 6.50 6.03
CA THR A 78 -10.93 6.31 7.39
C THR A 78 -9.90 5.53 8.20
N VAL A 79 -9.83 5.81 9.50
CA VAL A 79 -8.86 5.17 10.40
C VAL A 79 -9.59 4.72 11.67
N CYS A 80 -9.36 3.46 12.05
CA CYS A 80 -9.94 2.86 13.24
C CYS A 80 -8.83 2.29 14.13
N SER A 81 -8.98 2.41 15.45
CA SER A 81 -8.15 1.66 16.39
C SER A 81 -8.55 0.20 16.39
N ASP A 82 -7.57 -0.70 16.37
CA ASP A 82 -7.84 -2.14 16.37
C ASP A 82 -8.08 -2.65 17.82
N GLU A 83 -7.43 -2.01 18.79
CA GLU A 83 -7.46 -2.40 20.22
C GLU A 83 -7.59 -1.16 21.13
N PRO A 84 -8.72 -0.44 21.06
CA PRO A 84 -8.91 0.82 21.79
C PRO A 84 -8.73 0.66 23.32
N ALA A 85 -9.20 -0.45 23.89
CA ALA A 85 -9.15 -0.71 25.33
C ALA A 85 -7.74 -0.91 25.89
N SER A 86 -6.75 -1.26 25.04
CA SER A 86 -5.35 -1.46 25.47
C SER A 86 -4.53 -0.17 25.46
N ILE A 87 -5.11 0.94 25.00
CA ILE A 87 -4.45 2.24 24.96
C ILE A 87 -4.37 2.81 26.36
N THR A 88 -3.15 3.13 26.80
CA THR A 88 -2.87 3.75 28.10
C THR A 88 -1.95 4.96 27.91
N ARG A 89 -1.82 5.80 28.95
CA ARG A 89 -0.86 6.92 28.97
C ARG A 89 0.61 6.51 28.79
N TYR A 90 0.93 5.23 28.98
CA TYR A 90 2.30 4.70 28.85
C TYR A 90 2.54 3.98 27.52
N SER A 91 1.51 3.85 26.68
CA SER A 91 1.62 3.20 25.39
C SER A 91 2.56 3.99 24.48
N LYS A 92 3.62 3.35 23.96
CA LYS A 92 4.52 3.97 22.96
C LYS A 92 3.90 4.04 21.56
N SER A 93 3.01 3.09 21.29
CA SER A 93 2.26 2.94 20.04
C SER A 93 1.03 2.07 20.23
N PHE A 94 0.07 2.17 19.33
CA PHE A 94 -1.06 1.24 19.25
C PHE A 94 -1.43 0.92 17.79
N PRO A 95 -1.99 -0.28 17.52
CA PRO A 95 -2.35 -0.70 16.17
C PRO A 95 -3.60 0.04 15.66
N VAL A 96 -3.58 0.37 14.37
CA VAL A 96 -4.73 0.94 13.65
C VAL A 96 -4.88 0.31 12.27
N THR A 97 -6.12 0.21 11.81
CA THR A 97 -6.44 -0.10 10.42
C THR A 97 -6.87 1.18 9.71
N VAL A 98 -6.16 1.53 8.64
CA VAL A 98 -6.55 2.63 7.75
C VAL A 98 -7.21 2.05 6.51
N ARG A 99 -8.48 2.39 6.28
CA ARG A 99 -9.22 2.03 5.08
C ARG A 99 -9.14 3.18 4.08
N VAL A 100 -8.63 2.88 2.89
CA VAL A 100 -8.61 3.81 1.75
C VAL A 100 -9.62 3.29 0.72
N GLU A 101 -10.62 4.10 0.43
CA GLU A 101 -11.75 3.74 -0.42
C GLU A 101 -11.92 4.73 -1.56
N ALA A 102 -12.02 4.24 -2.79
CA ALA A 102 -12.33 5.10 -3.93
C ALA A 102 -13.81 5.52 -3.90
N LYS A 103 -14.07 6.84 -4.02
CA LYS A 103 -15.43 7.41 -4.01
C LYS A 103 -16.26 6.98 -5.22
N GLN A 104 -15.58 6.71 -6.33
CA GLN A 104 -16.16 6.09 -7.51
C GLN A 104 -15.40 4.79 -7.75
N ALA A 105 -16.10 3.72 -8.15
CA ALA A 105 -15.40 2.53 -8.59
C ALA A 105 -14.59 2.90 -9.83
N PRO A 106 -13.24 2.84 -9.80
CA PRO A 106 -12.49 2.97 -11.03
C PRO A 106 -12.84 1.74 -11.86
N VAL A 107 -13.65 1.91 -12.90
CA VAL A 107 -13.94 0.86 -13.86
C VAL A 107 -12.70 0.74 -14.74
N THR A 108 -11.67 0.07 -14.23
CA THR A 108 -10.47 -0.22 -14.99
C THR A 108 -10.20 -1.70 -14.90
N VAL A 109 -10.73 -2.42 -15.89
CA VAL A 109 -10.39 -3.82 -16.11
C VAL A 109 -8.91 -3.85 -16.51
N ALA A 110 -8.10 -4.59 -15.75
CA ALA A 110 -6.70 -4.77 -16.11
C ALA A 110 -6.59 -5.52 -17.45
N PRO A 111 -5.62 -5.17 -18.30
CA PRO A 111 -5.42 -5.86 -19.56
C PRO A 111 -5.06 -7.32 -19.28
N LYS A 112 -5.70 -8.23 -20.02
CA LYS A 112 -5.28 -9.64 -20.10
C LYS A 112 -4.38 -9.79 -21.31
N ILE A 113 -3.10 -9.99 -21.07
CA ILE A 113 -2.08 -10.08 -22.14
C ILE A 113 -1.66 -11.50 -22.46
N GLN A 114 -2.23 -12.47 -21.74
CA GLN A 114 -2.09 -13.90 -21.98
C GLN A 114 -3.43 -14.61 -21.81
N PRO A 115 -3.75 -15.62 -22.64
CA PRO A 115 -5.00 -16.36 -22.53
C PRO A 115 -5.00 -17.32 -21.32
N ALA A 116 -3.83 -17.84 -20.95
CA ALA A 116 -3.66 -18.77 -19.84
C ALA A 116 -2.78 -18.17 -18.73
N GLU A 117 -2.83 -18.79 -17.55
CA GLU A 117 -1.94 -18.45 -16.44
C GLU A 117 -0.48 -18.80 -16.77
N ALA A 118 0.33 -17.76 -16.96
CA ALA A 118 1.73 -17.85 -17.33
C ALA A 118 2.59 -16.90 -16.50
N GLY A 119 3.81 -17.35 -16.21
CA GLY A 119 4.84 -16.53 -15.61
C GLY A 119 5.79 -15.98 -16.67
N GLY A 120 6.55 -14.95 -16.33
CA GLY A 120 7.49 -14.31 -17.23
C GLY A 120 7.74 -12.85 -16.90
N ILE A 121 8.34 -12.16 -17.86
CA ILE A 121 8.63 -10.74 -17.86
C ILE A 121 7.59 -10.03 -18.70
N TYR A 122 7.06 -8.91 -18.18
CA TYR A 122 6.08 -8.07 -18.85
C TYR A 122 6.50 -6.61 -18.79
N ARG A 123 5.94 -5.81 -19.68
CA ARG A 123 6.17 -4.38 -19.80
C ARG A 123 4.85 -3.62 -19.67
N LEU A 124 4.86 -2.55 -18.88
CA LEU A 124 3.83 -1.51 -18.84
C LEU A 124 4.40 -0.24 -19.46
N HIS A 125 3.78 0.32 -20.48
CA HIS A 125 4.32 1.49 -21.18
C HIS A 125 3.25 2.46 -21.65
N LEU A 126 3.64 3.72 -21.82
CA LEU A 126 2.80 4.75 -22.45
C LEU A 126 3.04 4.72 -23.96
N LYS A 127 1.97 4.75 -24.76
CA LYS A 127 2.04 4.73 -26.24
C LYS A 127 3.00 5.74 -26.85
N LYS A 128 3.16 6.91 -26.24
CA LYS A 128 3.82 8.07 -26.85
C LYS A 128 5.22 8.38 -26.31
N SER A 129 5.53 8.03 -25.06
CA SER A 129 6.77 8.51 -24.41
C SER A 129 7.94 7.54 -24.51
N GLY A 130 7.70 6.27 -24.88
CA GLY A 130 8.70 5.20 -24.84
C GLY A 130 9.13 4.80 -23.42
N GLN A 131 8.60 5.46 -22.39
CA GLN A 131 8.89 5.10 -21.00
C GLN A 131 8.14 3.84 -20.62
N ALA A 132 8.86 2.94 -19.96
CA ALA A 132 8.37 1.61 -19.63
C ALA A 132 8.72 1.23 -18.20
N TYR A 133 7.82 0.51 -17.57
CA TYR A 133 8.06 -0.29 -16.38
C TYR A 133 8.18 -1.75 -16.79
N ILE A 134 9.27 -2.41 -16.39
CA ILE A 134 9.48 -3.84 -16.58
C ILE A 134 9.24 -4.53 -15.26
N GLY A 135 8.41 -5.57 -15.28
CA GLY A 135 8.13 -6.40 -14.13
C GLY A 135 8.24 -7.89 -14.48
N GLN A 136 8.35 -8.72 -13.45
CA GLN A 136 8.29 -10.17 -13.58
C GLN A 136 7.24 -10.73 -12.63
N ALA A 137 6.62 -11.84 -13.00
CA ALA A 137 5.63 -12.51 -12.15
C ALA A 137 5.55 -14.01 -12.48
N LYS A 138 5.10 -14.82 -11.51
CA LYS A 138 4.69 -16.22 -11.75
C LYS A 138 3.35 -16.31 -12.50
N HIS A 139 2.52 -15.26 -12.34
CA HIS A 139 1.17 -15.13 -12.86
C HIS A 139 0.98 -13.71 -13.39
N ILE A 140 1.30 -13.48 -14.67
CA ILE A 140 1.36 -12.14 -15.27
C ILE A 140 0.01 -11.42 -15.15
N ASN A 141 -1.10 -12.05 -15.56
CA ASN A 141 -2.43 -11.40 -15.53
C ASN A 141 -2.89 -11.06 -14.11
N SER A 142 -2.64 -11.94 -13.14
CA SER A 142 -2.93 -11.67 -11.73
C SER A 142 -2.12 -10.47 -11.24
N ARG A 143 -0.83 -10.40 -11.60
CA ARG A 143 0.02 -9.28 -11.24
C ARG A 143 -0.40 -7.97 -11.91
N LEU A 144 -0.83 -7.99 -13.16
CA LEU A 144 -1.40 -6.82 -13.85
C LEU A 144 -2.67 -6.32 -13.15
N THR A 145 -3.51 -7.24 -12.67
CA THR A 145 -4.71 -6.88 -11.89
C THR A 145 -4.34 -6.15 -10.60
N GLU A 146 -3.30 -6.61 -9.89
CA GLU A 146 -2.76 -5.91 -8.72
C GLU A 146 -2.22 -4.52 -9.08
N HIS A 147 -1.45 -4.42 -10.16
CA HIS A 147 -0.92 -3.14 -10.65
C HIS A 147 -2.05 -2.14 -10.92
N TRP A 148 -3.06 -2.53 -11.69
CA TRP A 148 -4.22 -1.68 -12.01
C TRP A 148 -4.99 -1.27 -10.77
N ARG A 149 -5.27 -2.22 -9.86
CA ARG A 149 -5.91 -1.92 -8.58
C ARG A 149 -5.11 -0.89 -7.79
N ASP A 150 -3.82 -1.16 -7.57
CA ASP A 150 -3.00 -0.35 -6.69
C ASP A 150 -2.81 1.05 -7.27
N MET A 151 -2.71 1.17 -8.60
CA MET A 151 -2.67 2.47 -9.29
C MET A 151 -4.01 3.21 -9.18
N ALA A 152 -5.12 2.52 -9.35
CA ALA A 152 -6.45 3.10 -9.21
C ALA A 152 -6.74 3.58 -7.78
N LEU A 153 -6.13 2.92 -6.79
CA LEU A 153 -6.17 3.32 -5.37
C LEU A 153 -5.10 4.35 -5.00
N GLY A 154 -4.18 4.71 -5.90
CA GLY A 154 -3.10 5.67 -5.61
C GLY A 154 -1.95 5.13 -4.75
N ILE A 155 -1.96 3.84 -4.46
CA ILE A 155 -1.08 3.19 -3.48
C ILE A 155 0.08 2.43 -4.14
N HIS A 156 0.23 2.55 -5.46
CA HIS A 156 1.21 1.78 -6.20
C HIS A 156 2.65 2.10 -5.76
N ALA A 157 3.42 1.04 -5.53
CA ALA A 157 4.78 1.13 -4.98
C ALA A 157 5.75 1.89 -5.90
N ASN A 158 5.64 1.70 -7.22
CA ASN A 158 6.41 2.49 -8.19
C ASN A 158 5.74 3.85 -8.40
N TYR A 159 6.37 4.90 -7.87
CA TYR A 159 5.83 6.26 -7.92
C TYR A 159 5.74 6.83 -9.34
N LYS A 160 6.70 6.52 -10.22
CA LYS A 160 6.68 7.04 -11.60
C LYS A 160 5.51 6.45 -12.37
N LEU A 161 5.29 5.14 -12.22
CA LEU A 161 4.16 4.48 -12.83
C LEU A 161 2.82 5.00 -12.28
N GLN A 162 2.73 5.25 -10.96
CA GLN A 162 1.57 5.89 -10.35
C GLN A 162 1.31 7.29 -10.90
N GLU A 163 2.38 8.08 -11.09
CA GLU A 163 2.32 9.42 -11.64
C GLU A 163 1.83 9.40 -13.09
N TYR A 164 2.34 8.50 -13.93
CA TYR A 164 1.84 8.30 -15.29
C TYR A 164 0.36 7.93 -15.32
N TRP A 165 -0.08 7.04 -14.41
CA TRP A 165 -1.49 6.70 -14.28
C TRP A 165 -2.35 7.92 -13.93
N ILE A 166 -1.89 8.78 -13.01
CA ILE A 166 -2.62 10.00 -12.62
C ILE A 166 -2.66 11.01 -13.79
N GLN A 167 -1.56 11.17 -14.52
CA GLN A 167 -1.44 12.16 -15.59
C GLN A 167 -2.20 11.77 -16.87
N HIS A 168 -2.18 10.49 -17.23
CA HIS A 168 -2.66 10.00 -18.52
C HIS A 168 -3.90 9.12 -18.43
N GLY A 169 -4.19 8.60 -17.23
CA GLY A 169 -5.27 7.66 -17.02
C GLY A 169 -4.95 6.23 -17.46
N PRO A 170 -5.83 5.28 -17.11
CA PRO A 170 -5.67 3.85 -17.35
C PRO A 170 -5.63 3.47 -18.83
N SER A 171 -6.34 4.21 -19.69
CA SER A 171 -6.53 3.87 -21.12
C SER A 171 -5.29 4.11 -21.97
N LEU A 172 -4.32 4.87 -21.45
CA LEU A 172 -3.07 5.18 -22.16
C LEU A 172 -1.88 4.31 -21.74
N ILE A 173 -2.07 3.43 -20.74
CA ILE A 173 -1.06 2.47 -20.29
C ILE A 173 -1.36 1.12 -20.94
N GLU A 174 -0.41 0.62 -21.72
CA GLU A 174 -0.49 -0.69 -22.37
C GLU A 174 0.41 -1.70 -21.66
N ALA A 175 -0.06 -2.94 -21.64
CA ALA A 175 0.69 -4.07 -21.13
C ALA A 175 1.07 -5.01 -22.28
N GLU A 176 2.27 -5.56 -22.23
CA GLU A 176 2.72 -6.59 -23.16
C GLU A 176 3.63 -7.61 -22.46
N VAL A 177 3.74 -8.80 -23.04
CA VAL A 177 4.69 -9.81 -22.57
C VAL A 177 6.02 -9.58 -23.29
N VAL A 178 7.09 -9.49 -22.52
CA VAL A 178 8.46 -9.38 -23.03
C VAL A 178 9.06 -10.77 -23.19
N GLU A 179 8.89 -11.62 -22.18
CA GLU A 179 9.44 -12.98 -22.18
C GLU A 179 8.56 -13.91 -21.33
N LEU A 180 8.30 -15.12 -21.81
CA LEU A 180 7.58 -16.14 -21.03
C LEU A 180 8.56 -17.05 -20.30
N MET A 181 8.22 -17.43 -19.06
CA MET A 181 8.98 -18.42 -18.31
C MET A 181 8.93 -19.78 -19.05
N PRO A 182 10.08 -20.46 -19.25
CA PRO A 182 10.12 -21.76 -19.92
C PRO A 182 9.20 -22.77 -19.24
N VAL A 183 8.46 -23.55 -20.04
CA VAL A 183 7.53 -24.59 -19.54
C VAL A 183 8.27 -25.64 -18.69
N THR A 184 9.53 -25.92 -19.01
CA THR A 184 10.41 -26.86 -18.33
C THR A 184 10.78 -26.44 -16.90
N ALA A 185 10.69 -25.16 -16.55
CA ALA A 185 11.00 -24.68 -15.20
C ALA A 185 9.88 -24.95 -14.18
N ARG A 186 8.71 -25.46 -14.61
CA ARG A 186 7.56 -25.73 -13.73
C ARG A 186 7.69 -26.99 -12.86
N GLN A 187 8.70 -27.82 -13.08
CA GLN A 187 8.86 -29.13 -12.41
C GLN A 187 10.23 -29.36 -11.77
N VAL A 188 10.91 -28.33 -11.26
CA VAL A 188 11.99 -28.59 -10.31
C VAL A 188 11.33 -28.93 -8.97
N HIS A 189 10.90 -30.19 -8.84
CA HIS A 189 10.66 -30.81 -7.56
C HIS A 189 11.99 -30.73 -6.82
N CYS A 190 12.09 -29.87 -5.80
CA CYS A 190 13.21 -29.87 -4.89
C CYS A 190 13.22 -31.22 -4.18
N GLN A 191 13.86 -32.22 -4.79
CA GLN A 191 14.29 -33.42 -4.09
C GLN A 191 15.15 -32.91 -2.92
N PRO A 192 14.82 -33.24 -1.66
CA PRO A 192 15.65 -32.85 -0.54
C PRO A 192 17.06 -33.41 -0.78
N PHE A 193 18.05 -32.53 -0.66
CA PHE A 193 19.45 -32.90 -0.73
C PHE A 193 19.71 -33.92 0.41
N GLN A 194 19.76 -35.21 0.08
CA GLN A 194 20.17 -36.23 1.04
C GLN A 194 21.68 -36.09 1.23
N PHE A 195 22.09 -35.53 2.37
CA PHE A 195 23.48 -35.65 2.81
C PHE A 195 23.74 -37.12 3.08
N ALA A 196 24.53 -37.75 2.22
CA ALA A 196 25.13 -39.04 2.53
C ALA A 196 26.13 -38.83 3.67
N ASN A 197 25.73 -39.19 4.89
CA ASN A 197 26.66 -39.36 6.00
C ASN A 197 27.50 -40.60 5.72
N GLY A 198 28.59 -40.43 4.98
CA GLY A 198 29.69 -41.38 4.93
C GLY A 198 30.75 -40.96 5.94
N LEU A 199 30.73 -41.56 7.14
CA LEU A 199 31.88 -41.62 8.03
C LEU A 199 32.09 -43.07 8.45
N ALA A 200 33.26 -43.57 8.04
CA ALA A 200 34.09 -44.67 8.55
C ALA A 200 33.42 -46.00 8.91
#